data_AF-A0A2E4DC56-F1
#
_entry.id   AF-A0A2E4DC56-F1
#
_cell.length_a   1.000
_cell.length_b   1.000
_cell.length_c   1.000
_cell.angle_alpha   90.00
_cell.angle_beta   90.00
_cell.angle_gamma   90.00
#
_symmetry.space_group_name_H-M   'P 1'
#
loop_
_entity.id
_entity.type
_entity.pdbx_description
1 polymer ?
#
loop_
_entity_poly.entity_id
_entity_poly.type
_entity_poly.pdbx_seq_one_letter_code
_entity_poly.pdbx_strand_id
1 'polypeptide(L)'
;MDSPNNPKLSLTKAQLVTEILAEDLTRGAEILNRLVEQKKYYARQLQDELNEQKRLREKIQFIKKEIHHLASTQDQQIRSLDGARKERMLVDADLHRLEQVLNEHRNNNYPMVKNSFKKLMEVVNLSGDEYQAQKSIVLNCARDLIDTTAANEFLDFSWRAKIATNEKKFGLRILFEDLQLTSSHLKEVYLPTINNLKEKFSHTRLQIKTRSKKENGIINAIDITVTIHLNERLASVEPLHGPRPLTD
;
A
#
# COMPACT_ATOMS: atom_id res chain seq x y z
N MET A 1 99.49 89.07 4.65
CA MET A 1 99.25 88.85 6.09
C MET A 1 98.74 87.44 6.22
N ASP A 2 99.69 86.51 6.33
CA ASP A 2 99.41 85.09 6.49
C ASP A 2 98.91 84.84 7.91
N SER A 3 97.64 84.46 8.04
CA SER A 3 97.13 83.94 9.30
C SER A 3 97.96 82.69 9.67
N PRO A 4 98.41 82.56 10.93
CA PRO A 4 99.16 81.39 11.34
C PRO A 4 98.25 80.16 11.22
N ASN A 5 98.58 79.32 10.24
CA ASN A 5 97.90 78.07 9.98
C ASN A 5 98.13 77.17 11.21
N ASN A 6 97.14 77.07 12.10
CA ASN A 6 97.28 76.41 13.40
C ASN A 6 97.02 74.90 13.20
N PRO A 7 98.05 74.05 13.10
CA PRO A 7 97.92 72.65 12.66
C PRO A 7 97.05 71.83 13.62
N LYS A 8 96.93 72.26 14.88
CA LYS A 8 96.03 71.65 15.88
C LYS A 8 94.56 71.77 15.49
N LEU A 9 94.12 72.92 14.97
CA LEU A 9 92.72 73.13 14.54
C LEU A 9 92.34 72.25 13.34
N SER A 10 93.29 72.03 12.41
CA SER A 10 93.09 71.15 11.25
C SER A 10 92.96 69.68 11.65
N LEU A 11 93.75 69.24 12.64
CA LEU A 11 93.69 67.87 13.16
C LEU A 11 92.35 67.60 13.88
N THR A 12 91.91 68.53 14.74
CA THR A 12 90.64 68.39 15.47
C THR A 12 89.43 68.35 14.52
N LYS A 13 89.46 69.15 13.44
CA LYS A 13 88.43 69.11 12.40
C LYS A 13 88.41 67.77 11.66
N ALA A 14 89.58 67.20 11.34
CA ALA A 14 89.67 65.89 10.70
C ALA A 14 89.19 64.75 11.62
N GLN A 15 89.49 64.82 12.92
CA GLN A 15 89.00 63.87 13.92
C GLN A 15 87.47 63.91 14.02
N LEU A 16 86.87 65.11 14.13
CA LEU A 16 85.42 65.27 14.18
C LEU A 16 84.72 64.74 12.92
N VAL A 17 85.28 65.00 11.73
CA VAL A 17 84.74 64.45 10.46
C VAL A 17 84.80 62.92 10.45
N THR A 18 85.89 62.34 10.96
CA THR A 18 86.04 60.88 11.04
C THR A 18 85.03 60.27 12.00
N GLU A 19 84.77 60.92 13.14
CA GLU A 19 83.74 60.51 14.11
C GLU A 19 82.33 60.57 13.50
N ILE A 20 81.98 61.65 12.81
CA ILE A 20 80.69 61.80 12.12
C ILE A 20 80.51 60.70 11.07
N LEU A 21 81.54 60.44 10.25
CA LEU A 21 81.49 59.38 9.24
C LEU A 21 81.36 57.99 9.86
N ALA A 22 82.00 57.74 11.02
CA ALA A 22 81.85 56.49 11.75
C ALA A 22 80.44 56.32 12.33
N GLU A 23 79.85 57.39 12.87
CA GLU A 23 78.45 57.39 13.33
C GLU A 23 77.47 57.13 12.17
N ASP A 24 77.65 57.81 11.04
CA ASP A 24 76.81 57.64 9.85
C ASP A 24 76.91 56.22 9.28
N LEU A 25 78.11 55.64 9.26
CA LEU A 25 78.32 54.26 8.85
C LEU A 25 77.61 53.27 9.79
N THR A 26 77.66 53.53 11.10
CA THR A 26 76.99 52.70 12.11
C THR A 26 75.47 52.80 11.97
N ARG A 27 74.92 54.02 11.85
CA ARG A 27 73.48 54.25 11.63
C ARG A 27 73.01 53.62 10.31
N GLY A 28 73.81 53.75 9.26
CA GLY A 28 73.54 53.12 7.95
C GLY A 28 73.46 51.59 8.05
N ALA A 29 74.40 50.98 8.78
CA ALA A 29 74.39 49.53 9.04
C ALA A 29 73.17 49.09 9.85
N GLU A 30 72.76 49.85 10.86
CA GLU A 30 71.53 49.57 11.64
C GLU A 30 70.27 49.64 10.78
N ILE A 31 70.12 50.66 9.94
CA ILE A 31 68.98 50.80 9.03
C ILE A 31 68.95 49.62 8.04
N LEU A 32 70.11 49.27 7.48
CA LEU A 32 70.21 48.16 6.54
C LEU A 32 69.83 46.83 7.19
N ASN A 33 70.27 46.59 8.44
CA ASN A 33 69.85 45.42 9.21
C ASN A 33 68.34 45.40 9.46
N ARG A 34 67.73 46.53 9.83
CA ARG A 34 66.26 46.63 9.99
C ARG A 34 65.52 46.31 8.68
N LEU A 35 66.00 46.83 7.55
CA LEU A 35 65.42 46.56 6.23
C LEU A 35 65.54 45.09 5.84
N VAL A 36 66.67 44.45 6.14
CA VAL A 36 66.87 43.02 5.89
C VAL A 36 65.90 42.19 6.72
N GLU A 37 65.71 42.51 8.00
CA GLU A 37 64.76 41.79 8.86
C GLU A 37 63.30 42.01 8.44
N GLN A 38 62.93 43.24 8.06
CA GLN A 38 61.60 43.52 7.47
C GLN A 38 61.38 42.74 6.17
N LYS A 39 62.38 42.69 5.29
CA LYS A 39 62.30 41.91 4.04
C LYS A 39 62.11 40.42 4.33
N LYS A 40 62.84 39.87 5.30
CA LYS A 40 62.66 38.46 5.73
C LYS A 40 61.27 38.21 6.30
N TYR A 41 60.76 39.14 7.11
CA TYR A 41 59.41 39.06 7.66
C TYR A 41 58.34 39.02 6.56
N TYR A 42 58.37 39.96 5.62
CA TYR A 42 57.42 39.98 4.51
C TYR A 42 57.55 38.77 3.59
N ALA A 43 58.78 38.27 3.36
CA ALA A 43 58.99 37.06 2.58
C ALA A 43 58.34 35.82 3.23
N ARG A 44 58.39 35.71 4.57
CA ARG A 44 57.71 34.64 5.31
C ARG A 44 56.19 34.76 5.19
N GLN A 45 55.63 35.96 5.40
CA GLN A 45 54.19 36.17 5.26
C GLN A 45 53.68 35.86 3.86
N LEU A 46 54.41 36.30 2.83
CA LEU A 46 54.05 35.98 1.44
C LEU A 46 54.07 34.46 1.18
N GLN A 47 55.05 33.76 1.76
CA GLN A 47 55.14 32.31 1.63
C GLN A 47 53.97 31.60 2.32
N ASP A 48 53.57 32.06 3.50
CA ASP A 48 52.43 31.51 4.24
C ASP A 48 51.11 31.74 3.50
N GLU A 49 50.90 32.94 2.94
CA GLU A 49 49.75 33.24 2.10
C GLU A 49 49.72 32.37 0.83
N LEU A 50 50.87 32.18 0.18
CA LEU A 50 50.98 31.35 -1.01
C LEU A 50 50.66 29.88 -0.71
N ASN A 51 51.10 29.38 0.45
CA ASN A 51 50.76 28.04 0.93
C ASN A 51 49.26 27.89 1.21
N GLU A 52 48.63 28.87 1.87
CA GLU A 52 47.19 28.83 2.14
C GLU A 52 46.37 28.95 0.85
N GLN A 53 46.79 29.79 -0.11
CA GLN A 53 46.15 29.84 -1.43
C GLN A 53 46.22 28.50 -2.17
N LYS A 54 47.36 27.78 -2.08
CA LYS A 54 47.50 26.45 -2.68
C LYS A 54 46.51 25.46 -2.05
N ARG A 55 46.44 25.43 -0.72
CA ARG A 55 45.50 24.59 0.04
C ARG A 55 44.04 24.90 -0.30
N LEU A 56 43.68 26.18 -0.43
CA LEU A 56 42.32 26.59 -0.82
C LEU A 56 41.99 26.14 -2.25
N ARG A 57 42.93 26.22 -3.19
CA ARG A 57 42.74 25.71 -4.56
C ARG A 57 42.48 24.20 -4.58
N GLU A 58 43.22 23.43 -3.79
CA GLU A 58 43.00 21.98 -3.64
C GLU A 58 41.61 21.68 -3.09
N LYS A 59 41.17 22.40 -2.05
CA LYS A 59 39.80 22.29 -1.51
C LYS A 59 38.74 22.63 -2.55
N ILE A 60 38.92 23.70 -3.32
CA ILE A 60 37.99 24.08 -4.39
C ILE A 60 37.90 22.99 -5.44
N GLN A 61 39.03 22.39 -5.85
CA GLN A 61 39.03 21.28 -6.81
C GLN A 61 38.31 20.05 -6.26
N PHE A 62 38.52 19.73 -4.98
CA PHE A 62 37.81 18.65 -4.31
C PHE A 62 36.29 18.89 -4.31
N ILE A 63 35.85 20.08 -3.88
CA ILE A 63 34.42 20.45 -3.85
C ILE A 63 33.81 20.40 -5.26
N LYS A 64 34.53 20.85 -6.29
CA LYS A 64 34.05 20.76 -7.68
C LYS A 64 33.83 19.32 -8.14
N LYS A 65 34.74 18.41 -7.77
CA LYS A 65 34.58 16.97 -8.07
C LYS A 65 33.38 16.40 -7.34
N GLU A 66 33.18 16.77 -6.08
CA GLU A 66 32.05 16.31 -5.26
C GLU A 66 30.71 16.79 -5.83
N ILE A 67 30.61 18.07 -6.20
CA ILE A 67 29.41 18.62 -6.85
C ILE A 67 29.09 17.87 -8.15
N HIS A 68 30.11 17.58 -8.97
CA HIS A 68 29.90 16.84 -10.21
C HIS A 68 29.42 15.41 -9.95
N HIS A 69 29.99 14.74 -8.94
CA HIS A 69 29.57 13.40 -8.53
C HIS A 69 28.12 13.37 -8.02
N LEU A 70 27.75 14.35 -7.19
CA LEU A 70 26.38 14.48 -6.68
C LEU A 70 25.38 14.76 -7.80
N ALA A 71 25.71 15.65 -8.75
CA ALA A 71 24.86 15.92 -9.90
C ALA A 71 24.64 14.66 -10.76
N SER A 72 25.70 13.90 -11.03
CA SER A 72 25.58 12.63 -11.76
C SER A 72 24.72 11.61 -11.02
N THR A 73 24.83 11.53 -9.69
CA THR A 73 24.02 10.63 -8.86
C THR A 73 22.56 11.04 -8.86
N GLN A 74 22.28 12.34 -8.78
CA GLN A 74 20.93 12.90 -8.84
C GLN A 74 20.27 12.59 -10.18
N ASP A 75 20.97 12.74 -11.30
CA ASP A 75 20.46 12.40 -12.63
C ASP A 75 20.11 10.91 -12.75
N GLN A 76 20.93 10.03 -12.18
CA GLN A 76 20.63 8.59 -12.13
C GLN A 76 19.39 8.30 -11.30
N GLN A 77 19.22 8.96 -10.14
CA GLN A 77 18.04 8.81 -9.30
C GLN A 77 16.76 9.27 -10.01
N ILE A 78 16.81 10.40 -10.72
CA ILE A 78 15.68 10.91 -11.50
C ILE A 78 15.27 9.88 -12.57
N ARG A 79 16.24 9.32 -13.32
CA ARG A 79 15.97 8.29 -14.34
C ARG A 79 15.34 7.03 -13.74
N SER A 80 15.82 6.57 -12.60
CA SER A 80 15.27 5.40 -11.90
C SER A 80 13.84 5.66 -11.41
N LEU A 81 13.55 6.87 -10.90
CA LEU A 81 12.21 7.25 -10.47
C LEU A 81 11.23 7.34 -11.64
N ASP A 82 11.66 7.89 -12.79
CA ASP A 82 10.83 7.93 -13.99
C ASP A 82 10.55 6.53 -14.55
N GLY A 83 11.53 5.61 -14.46
CA GLY A 83 11.31 4.18 -14.75
C GLY A 83 10.24 3.56 -13.87
N ALA A 84 10.38 3.72 -12.54
CA ALA A 84 9.40 3.21 -11.57
C ALA A 84 8.00 3.83 -11.74
N ARG A 85 7.90 5.11 -12.11
CA ARG A 85 6.61 5.76 -12.42
C ARG A 85 5.94 5.14 -13.63
N LYS A 86 6.68 4.86 -14.70
CA LYS A 86 6.15 4.18 -15.90
C LYS A 86 5.66 2.76 -15.57
N GLU A 87 6.42 2.02 -14.77
CA GLU A 87 6.00 0.69 -14.31
C GLU A 87 4.72 0.74 -13.48
N ARG A 88 4.60 1.71 -12.55
CA ARG A 88 3.35 1.91 -11.80
C ARG A 88 2.17 2.22 -12.70
N MET A 89 2.34 3.09 -13.71
CA MET A 89 1.27 3.37 -14.67
C MET A 89 0.82 2.14 -15.46
N LEU A 90 1.75 1.25 -15.82
CA LEU A 90 1.42 -0.03 -16.48
C LEU A 90 0.64 -0.95 -15.54
N VAL A 91 1.10 -1.08 -14.29
CA VAL A 91 0.42 -1.88 -13.28
C VAL A 91 -0.98 -1.34 -12.97
N ASP A 92 -1.15 -0.02 -12.87
CA ASP A 92 -2.46 0.61 -12.65
C ASP A 92 -3.40 0.36 -13.83
N ALA A 93 -2.89 0.41 -15.07
CA ALA A 93 -3.67 0.07 -16.25
C ALA A 93 -4.09 -1.41 -16.27
N ASP A 94 -3.19 -2.32 -15.91
CA ASP A 94 -3.50 -3.75 -15.79
C ASP A 94 -4.48 -4.03 -14.65
N LEU A 95 -4.37 -3.33 -13.52
CA LEU A 95 -5.29 -3.42 -12.39
C LEU A 95 -6.68 -2.93 -12.80
N HIS A 96 -6.76 -1.82 -13.51
CA HIS A 96 -8.04 -1.31 -14.00
C HIS A 96 -8.68 -2.25 -15.03
N ARG A 97 -7.87 -2.87 -15.90
CA ARG A 97 -8.32 -3.91 -16.83
C ARG A 97 -8.82 -5.16 -16.09
N LEU A 98 -8.10 -5.59 -15.06
CA LEU A 98 -8.50 -6.68 -14.17
C LEU A 98 -9.82 -6.35 -13.47
N GLU A 99 -9.99 -5.15 -12.92
CA GLU A 99 -11.24 -4.69 -12.31
C GLU A 99 -12.41 -4.68 -13.31
N GLN A 100 -12.18 -4.27 -14.57
CA GLN A 100 -13.18 -4.36 -15.62
C GLN A 100 -13.60 -5.81 -15.87
N VAL A 101 -12.63 -6.71 -16.07
CA VAL A 101 -12.90 -8.16 -16.23
C VAL A 101 -13.62 -8.73 -15.00
N LEU A 102 -13.21 -8.34 -13.80
CA LEU A 102 -13.81 -8.81 -12.55
C LEU A 102 -15.23 -8.26 -12.40
N ASN A 103 -15.51 -7.01 -12.78
CA ASN A 103 -16.85 -6.43 -12.78
C ASN A 103 -17.76 -7.06 -13.84
N GLU A 104 -17.23 -7.37 -15.02
CA GLU A 104 -17.93 -8.16 -16.04
C GLU A 104 -18.28 -9.56 -15.50
N HIS A 105 -17.38 -10.19 -14.74
CA HIS A 105 -17.61 -11.49 -14.10
C HIS A 105 -18.43 -11.42 -12.81
N ARG A 106 -18.45 -10.28 -12.11
CA ARG A 106 -19.25 -10.05 -10.89
C ARG A 106 -20.70 -9.70 -11.23
N ASN A 107 -20.93 -9.19 -12.43
CA ASN A 107 -22.24 -9.15 -13.09
C ASN A 107 -22.69 -10.51 -13.66
N ASN A 108 -22.04 -11.62 -13.28
CA ASN A 108 -22.64 -12.94 -13.42
C ASN A 108 -23.95 -12.97 -12.63
N ASN A 109 -25.03 -12.78 -13.37
CA ASN A 109 -26.32 -13.42 -13.14
C ASN A 109 -26.07 -14.74 -12.41
N TYR A 110 -26.38 -14.83 -11.11
CA TYR A 110 -26.47 -16.12 -10.46
C TYR A 110 -27.31 -17.01 -11.39
N PRO A 111 -26.79 -18.15 -11.87
CA PRO A 111 -27.41 -18.86 -12.98
C PRO A 111 -28.84 -19.21 -12.57
N MET A 112 -29.81 -18.61 -13.25
CA MET A 112 -31.21 -18.90 -13.00
C MET A 112 -31.52 -20.21 -13.71
N VAL A 113 -31.73 -21.27 -12.94
CA VAL A 113 -32.02 -22.60 -13.49
C VAL A 113 -33.52 -22.73 -13.66
N LYS A 114 -33.99 -23.02 -14.87
CA LYS A 114 -35.41 -23.29 -15.17
C LYS A 114 -35.63 -24.78 -15.41
N ASN A 115 -36.59 -25.38 -14.71
CA ASN A 115 -37.11 -26.74 -14.94
C ASN A 115 -36.06 -27.86 -15.09
N SER A 116 -34.89 -27.76 -14.47
CA SER A 116 -33.84 -28.77 -14.61
C SER A 116 -33.09 -29.00 -13.29
N PHE A 117 -33.45 -30.06 -12.59
CA PHE A 117 -32.81 -30.41 -11.32
C PHE A 117 -31.33 -30.78 -11.52
N LYS A 118 -30.98 -31.45 -12.63
CA LYS A 118 -29.59 -31.76 -12.97
C LYS A 118 -28.73 -30.50 -13.08
N LYS A 119 -29.19 -29.49 -13.83
CA LYS A 119 -28.51 -28.20 -13.93
C LYS A 119 -28.45 -27.47 -12.59
N LEU A 120 -29.49 -27.60 -11.75
CA LEU A 120 -29.48 -27.02 -10.41
C LEU A 120 -28.37 -27.63 -9.53
N MET A 121 -28.22 -28.96 -9.54
CA MET A 121 -27.13 -29.63 -8.83
C MET A 121 -25.76 -29.18 -9.32
N GLU A 122 -25.56 -29.07 -10.63
CA GLU A 122 -24.30 -28.57 -11.22
C GLU A 122 -23.98 -27.15 -10.72
N VAL A 123 -24.94 -26.23 -10.78
CA VAL A 123 -24.72 -24.84 -10.33
C VAL A 123 -24.50 -24.76 -8.81
N VAL A 124 -25.21 -25.54 -8.00
CA VAL A 124 -24.98 -25.60 -6.55
C VAL A 124 -23.58 -26.13 -6.25
N ASN A 125 -23.14 -27.18 -6.94
CA ASN A 125 -21.82 -27.78 -6.72
C ASN A 125 -20.69 -26.83 -7.11
N LEU A 126 -20.86 -26.03 -8.17
CA LEU A 126 -19.92 -24.98 -8.56
C LEU A 126 -19.90 -23.76 -7.62
N SER A 127 -20.91 -23.60 -6.76
CA SER A 127 -21.04 -22.45 -5.87
C SER A 127 -20.34 -22.68 -4.51
N GLY A 128 -19.04 -22.37 -4.41
CA GLY A 128 -18.25 -22.35 -3.17
C GLY A 128 -17.84 -23.73 -2.65
N ASP A 129 -16.59 -24.13 -2.84
CA ASP A 129 -16.14 -25.52 -2.66
C ASP A 129 -16.21 -26.05 -1.22
N GLU A 130 -16.24 -25.15 -0.23
CA GLU A 130 -16.07 -25.49 1.19
C GLU A 130 -17.35 -25.99 1.91
N TYR A 131 -18.54 -25.88 1.30
CA TYR A 131 -19.83 -26.07 2.02
C TYR A 131 -20.65 -27.28 1.56
N GLN A 132 -20.01 -28.44 1.36
CA GLN A 132 -20.64 -29.64 0.79
C GLN A 132 -21.88 -30.14 1.57
N ALA A 133 -21.84 -30.09 2.91
CA ALA A 133 -22.96 -30.52 3.74
C ALA A 133 -24.17 -29.58 3.57
N GLN A 134 -23.96 -28.27 3.56
CA GLN A 134 -25.01 -27.27 3.41
C GLN A 134 -25.61 -27.29 2.00
N LYS A 135 -24.77 -27.48 0.98
CA LYS A 135 -25.22 -27.72 -0.42
C LYS A 135 -26.17 -28.90 -0.50
N SER A 136 -25.79 -30.03 0.11
CA SER A 136 -26.61 -31.25 0.11
C SER A 136 -27.95 -31.05 0.79
N ILE A 137 -28.00 -30.36 1.92
CA ILE A 137 -29.26 -30.06 2.62
C ILE A 137 -30.17 -29.17 1.75
N VAL A 138 -29.62 -28.10 1.17
CA VAL A 138 -30.40 -27.20 0.33
C VAL A 138 -30.92 -27.91 -0.93
N LEU A 139 -30.12 -28.76 -1.55
CA LEU A 139 -30.55 -29.58 -2.68
C LEU A 139 -31.64 -30.59 -2.30
N ASN A 140 -31.55 -31.21 -1.11
CA ASN A 140 -32.60 -32.09 -0.61
C ASN A 140 -33.91 -31.34 -0.36
N CYS A 141 -33.86 -30.17 0.28
CA CYS A 141 -35.04 -29.31 0.43
C CYS A 141 -35.64 -28.93 -0.94
N ALA A 142 -34.78 -28.62 -1.92
CA ALA A 142 -35.24 -28.27 -3.26
C ALA A 142 -35.95 -29.43 -3.96
N ARG A 143 -35.36 -30.63 -3.87
CA ARG A 143 -35.94 -31.86 -4.43
C ARG A 143 -37.29 -32.13 -3.80
N ASP A 144 -37.35 -32.20 -2.47
CA ASP A 144 -38.59 -32.51 -1.74
C ASP A 144 -39.70 -31.52 -2.12
N LEU A 145 -39.41 -30.21 -2.24
CA LEU A 145 -40.39 -29.20 -2.65
C LEU A 145 -40.83 -29.33 -4.12
N ILE A 146 -39.91 -29.64 -5.04
CA ILE A 146 -40.23 -29.85 -6.46
C ILE A 146 -41.08 -31.11 -6.62
N ASP A 147 -40.70 -32.20 -5.97
CA ASP A 147 -41.39 -33.49 -6.01
C ASP A 147 -42.78 -33.37 -5.37
N THR A 148 -42.93 -32.65 -4.25
CA THR A 148 -44.24 -32.33 -3.67
C THR A 148 -45.11 -31.55 -4.65
N THR A 149 -44.55 -30.59 -5.39
CA THR A 149 -45.32 -29.81 -6.37
C THR A 149 -45.75 -30.69 -7.56
N ALA A 150 -44.86 -31.58 -8.02
CA ALA A 150 -45.16 -32.51 -9.11
C ALA A 150 -46.18 -33.59 -8.74
N ALA A 151 -46.13 -34.11 -7.51
CA ALA A 151 -46.99 -35.20 -7.04
C ALA A 151 -48.45 -34.80 -6.82
N ASN A 152 -48.75 -33.50 -6.73
CA ASN A 152 -50.12 -33.01 -6.49
C ASN A 152 -50.82 -32.54 -7.78
N GLU A 153 -50.39 -33.07 -8.93
CA GLU A 153 -51.07 -32.93 -10.23
C GLU A 153 -51.37 -31.50 -10.67
N PHE A 154 -50.54 -30.53 -10.27
CA PHE A 154 -50.63 -29.17 -10.79
C PHE A 154 -50.18 -29.19 -12.25
N LEU A 155 -51.14 -29.27 -13.17
CA LEU A 155 -50.92 -29.28 -14.61
C LEU A 155 -50.02 -28.09 -15.01
N ASP A 156 -48.94 -28.40 -15.72
CA ASP A 156 -48.04 -27.45 -16.39
C ASP A 156 -47.30 -26.42 -15.53
N PHE A 157 -47.06 -26.70 -14.24
CA PHE A 157 -46.25 -25.79 -13.43
C PHE A 157 -44.80 -25.67 -13.93
N SER A 158 -44.24 -24.46 -13.85
CA SER A 158 -42.83 -24.22 -14.13
C SER A 158 -42.12 -23.74 -12.86
N TRP A 159 -40.83 -24.01 -12.73
CA TRP A 159 -40.03 -23.52 -11.62
C TRP A 159 -38.70 -22.93 -12.06
N ARG A 160 -38.28 -21.90 -11.35
CA ARG A 160 -37.00 -21.23 -11.52
C ARG A 160 -36.27 -21.14 -10.20
N ALA A 161 -34.99 -21.49 -10.19
CA ALA A 161 -34.18 -21.47 -9.00
C ALA A 161 -32.98 -20.53 -9.15
N LYS A 162 -32.68 -19.79 -8.09
CA LYS A 162 -31.51 -18.92 -7.98
C LYS A 162 -30.76 -19.24 -6.69
N ILE A 163 -29.46 -19.44 -6.81
CA ILE A 163 -28.57 -19.67 -5.67
C ILE A 163 -27.99 -18.33 -5.23
N ALA A 164 -27.84 -18.15 -3.93
CA ALA A 164 -27.15 -17.01 -3.35
C ALA A 164 -26.26 -17.50 -2.20
N THR A 165 -24.99 -17.13 -2.26
CA THR A 165 -24.02 -17.46 -1.21
C THR A 165 -23.31 -16.20 -0.77
N ASN A 166 -23.08 -16.09 0.53
CA ASN A 166 -22.17 -15.12 1.13
C ASN A 166 -21.41 -15.81 2.27
N GLU A 167 -20.49 -15.09 2.91
CA GLU A 167 -19.63 -15.62 3.98
C GLU A 167 -20.41 -16.19 5.19
N LYS A 168 -21.68 -15.81 5.37
CA LYS A 168 -22.48 -16.18 6.55
C LYS A 168 -23.63 -17.14 6.24
N LYS A 169 -24.04 -17.26 4.98
CA LYS A 169 -25.27 -17.94 4.57
C LYS A 169 -25.12 -18.56 3.20
N PHE A 170 -25.67 -19.75 3.06
CA PHE A 170 -25.90 -20.41 1.78
C PHE A 170 -27.41 -20.53 1.58
N GLY A 171 -27.91 -20.05 0.44
CA GLY A 171 -29.34 -19.97 0.18
C GLY A 171 -29.74 -20.34 -1.24
N LEU A 172 -30.96 -20.83 -1.36
CA LEU A 172 -31.62 -21.16 -2.61
C LEU A 172 -33.02 -20.55 -2.58
N ARG A 173 -33.37 -19.83 -3.64
CA ARG A 173 -34.73 -19.34 -3.88
C ARG A 173 -35.33 -20.12 -5.04
N ILE A 174 -36.48 -20.75 -4.82
CA ILE A 174 -37.24 -21.48 -5.82
C ILE A 174 -38.56 -20.75 -6.02
N LEU A 175 -38.83 -20.33 -7.24
CA LEU A 175 -40.09 -19.75 -7.65
C LEU A 175 -40.84 -20.77 -8.49
N PHE A 176 -41.99 -21.22 -8.00
CA PHE A 176 -42.97 -21.99 -8.75
C PHE A 176 -43.97 -21.02 -9.40
N GLU A 177 -44.21 -21.18 -10.69
CA GLU A 177 -45.06 -20.36 -11.54
C GLU A 177 -46.07 -21.26 -12.25
N ASP A 178 -47.10 -20.65 -12.82
CA ASP A 178 -48.17 -21.35 -13.55
C ASP A 178 -48.95 -22.33 -12.65
N LEU A 179 -49.02 -22.02 -11.36
CA LEU A 179 -49.79 -22.77 -10.37
C LEU A 179 -51.28 -22.38 -10.42
N GLN A 180 -52.18 -23.31 -10.13
CA GLN A 180 -53.61 -23.02 -9.95
C GLN A 180 -54.08 -23.54 -8.59
N LEU A 181 -53.63 -22.89 -7.51
CA LEU A 181 -53.86 -23.36 -6.15
C LEU A 181 -54.87 -22.48 -5.41
N THR A 182 -55.59 -23.10 -4.48
CA THR A 182 -56.34 -22.36 -3.45
C THR A 182 -55.54 -22.30 -2.15
N SER A 183 -56.00 -21.49 -1.20
CA SER A 183 -55.31 -21.34 0.09
C SER A 183 -55.34 -22.61 0.96
N SER A 184 -56.25 -23.57 0.71
CA SER A 184 -56.25 -24.87 1.41
C SER A 184 -55.04 -25.72 1.00
N HIS A 185 -54.71 -25.78 -0.29
CA HIS A 185 -53.54 -26.49 -0.80
C HIS A 185 -52.22 -26.01 -0.17
N LEU A 186 -52.06 -24.71 0.10
CA LEU A 186 -50.88 -24.21 0.82
C LEU A 186 -50.76 -24.79 2.23
N LYS A 187 -51.89 -24.93 2.94
CA LYS A 187 -51.93 -25.43 4.32
C LYS A 187 -51.86 -26.95 4.39
N GLU A 188 -52.40 -27.65 3.41
CA GLU A 188 -52.51 -29.11 3.41
C GLU A 188 -51.32 -29.79 2.72
N VAL A 189 -50.71 -29.14 1.72
CA VAL A 189 -49.62 -29.74 0.93
C VAL A 189 -48.26 -29.16 1.33
N TYR A 190 -48.11 -27.83 1.26
CA TYR A 190 -46.80 -27.19 1.46
C TYR A 190 -46.41 -27.06 2.94
N LEU A 191 -47.36 -26.71 3.82
CA LEU A 191 -47.05 -26.50 5.23
C LEU A 191 -46.54 -27.79 5.92
N PRO A 192 -47.15 -28.98 5.73
CA PRO A 192 -46.62 -30.22 6.31
C PRO A 192 -45.24 -30.56 5.77
N THR A 193 -45.02 -30.39 4.47
CA THR A 193 -43.73 -30.61 3.82
C THR A 193 -42.64 -29.71 4.40
N ILE A 194 -42.93 -28.41 4.55
CA ILE A 194 -41.99 -27.45 5.14
C ILE A 194 -41.71 -27.77 6.61
N ASN A 195 -42.71 -28.18 7.37
CA ASN A 195 -42.54 -28.54 8.77
C ASN A 195 -41.67 -29.81 8.91
N ASN A 196 -41.91 -30.82 8.08
CA ASN A 196 -41.09 -32.03 8.03
C ASN A 196 -39.63 -31.71 7.66
N LEU A 197 -39.40 -30.83 6.66
CA LEU A 197 -38.05 -30.38 6.31
C LEU A 197 -37.35 -29.65 7.47
N LYS A 198 -38.07 -28.80 8.21
CA LYS A 198 -37.54 -28.12 9.40
C LYS A 198 -37.20 -29.08 10.53
N GLU A 199 -38.00 -30.13 10.71
CA GLU A 199 -37.77 -31.17 11.71
C GLU A 199 -36.57 -32.04 11.34
N LYS A 200 -36.55 -32.56 10.10
CA LYS A 200 -35.46 -33.37 9.52
C LYS A 200 -34.10 -32.69 9.62
N PHE A 201 -34.06 -31.38 9.45
CA PHE A 201 -32.84 -30.57 9.51
C PHE A 201 -32.80 -29.62 10.72
N SER A 202 -33.48 -29.97 11.82
CA SER A 202 -33.58 -29.16 13.04
C SER A 202 -32.23 -28.84 13.70
N HIS A 203 -31.27 -29.75 13.57
CA HIS A 203 -29.88 -29.58 14.02
C HIS A 203 -29.09 -28.58 13.17
N THR A 204 -29.62 -28.17 12.03
CA THR A 204 -29.06 -27.12 11.19
C THR A 204 -29.84 -25.84 11.37
N ARG A 205 -29.17 -24.68 11.24
CA ARG A 205 -29.81 -23.36 11.29
C ARG A 205 -30.58 -23.06 9.99
N LEU A 206 -31.45 -24.00 9.59
CA LEU A 206 -32.28 -23.93 8.38
C LEU A 206 -33.42 -22.94 8.59
N GLN A 207 -33.58 -22.03 7.64
CA GLN A 207 -34.68 -21.09 7.55
C GLN A 207 -35.38 -21.27 6.22
N ILE A 208 -36.69 -21.54 6.27
CA ILE A 208 -37.55 -21.60 5.08
C ILE A 208 -38.56 -20.47 5.19
N LYS A 209 -38.56 -19.56 4.21
CA LYS A 209 -39.51 -18.47 4.05
C LYS A 209 -40.32 -18.69 2.79
N THR A 210 -41.64 -18.56 2.89
CA THR A 210 -42.55 -18.70 1.75
C THR A 210 -43.31 -17.41 1.51
N ARG A 211 -43.53 -17.09 0.23
CA ARG A 211 -44.39 -16.00 -0.23
C ARG A 211 -45.26 -16.56 -1.35
N SER A 212 -46.52 -16.13 -1.42
CA SER A 212 -47.43 -16.50 -2.51
C SER A 212 -47.90 -15.26 -3.23
N LYS A 213 -48.08 -15.36 -4.54
CA LYS A 213 -48.73 -14.33 -5.35
C LYS A 213 -50.16 -14.80 -5.64
N LYS A 214 -51.14 -14.01 -5.17
CA LYS A 214 -52.56 -14.29 -5.29
C LYS A 214 -53.22 -13.34 -6.27
N GLU A 215 -54.11 -13.85 -7.10
CA GLU A 215 -54.95 -13.09 -8.03
C GLU A 215 -56.35 -13.72 -8.05
N ASN A 216 -57.38 -12.94 -7.74
CA ASN A 216 -58.79 -13.40 -7.69
C ASN A 216 -59.04 -14.66 -6.84
N GLY A 217 -58.32 -14.82 -5.72
CA GLY A 217 -58.46 -15.97 -4.82
C GLY A 217 -57.66 -17.23 -5.22
N ILE A 218 -57.04 -17.21 -6.40
CA ILE A 218 -56.18 -18.26 -6.92
C ILE A 218 -54.71 -17.85 -6.70
N ILE A 219 -53.88 -18.80 -6.29
CA ILE A 219 -52.43 -18.61 -6.13
C ILE A 219 -51.75 -19.08 -7.41
N ASN A 220 -51.19 -18.12 -8.14
CA ASN A 220 -50.54 -18.34 -9.43
C ASN A 220 -49.03 -18.62 -9.30
N ALA A 221 -48.43 -18.23 -8.17
CA ALA A 221 -47.02 -18.47 -7.91
C ALA A 221 -46.71 -18.62 -6.42
N ILE A 222 -45.71 -19.46 -6.13
CA ILE A 222 -45.15 -19.66 -4.79
C ILE A 222 -43.64 -19.43 -4.86
N ASP A 223 -43.15 -18.54 -4.03
CA ASP A 223 -41.74 -18.21 -3.88
C ASP A 223 -41.24 -18.76 -2.53
N ILE A 224 -40.35 -19.73 -2.59
CA ILE A 224 -39.78 -20.39 -1.41
C ILE A 224 -38.28 -20.07 -1.35
N THR A 225 -37.87 -19.45 -0.26
CA THR A 225 -36.45 -19.21 0.05
C THR A 225 -36.00 -20.15 1.16
N VAL A 226 -35.05 -21.02 0.84
CA VAL A 226 -34.34 -21.90 1.75
C VAL A 226 -32.99 -21.28 2.07
N THR A 227 -32.64 -21.15 3.33
CA THR A 227 -31.37 -20.54 3.75
C THR A 227 -30.78 -21.30 4.93
N ILE A 228 -29.48 -21.59 4.86
CA ILE A 228 -28.71 -22.20 5.93
C ILE A 228 -27.62 -21.22 6.34
N HIS A 229 -27.49 -20.96 7.64
CA HIS A 229 -26.35 -20.22 8.14
C HIS A 229 -25.09 -21.07 8.05
N LEU A 230 -24.06 -20.53 7.41
CA LEU A 230 -22.71 -21.06 7.46
C LEU A 230 -22.16 -20.67 8.83
N ASN A 231 -21.67 -21.64 9.59
CA ASN A 231 -21.07 -21.34 10.88
C ASN A 231 -19.96 -20.30 10.66
N GLU A 232 -20.00 -19.20 11.42
CA GLU A 232 -18.79 -18.42 11.68
C GLU A 232 -17.73 -19.44 12.10
N ARG A 233 -16.57 -19.45 11.43
CA ARG A 233 -15.41 -20.20 11.90
C ARG A 233 -15.39 -20.04 13.42
N LEU A 234 -15.47 -21.15 14.15
CA LEU A 234 -15.11 -21.21 15.56
C LEU A 234 -13.91 -20.29 15.71
N ALA A 235 -14.11 -19.14 16.35
CA ALA A 235 -13.03 -18.24 16.68
C ALA A 235 -12.03 -19.11 17.42
N SER A 236 -10.91 -19.36 16.76
CA SER A 236 -9.81 -20.15 17.26
C SER A 236 -9.43 -19.56 18.61
N VAL A 237 -9.79 -20.30 19.67
CA VAL A 237 -9.13 -20.42 20.96
C VAL A 237 -8.30 -19.18 21.33
N GLU A 238 -8.88 -18.27 22.12
CA GLU A 238 -8.04 -17.39 22.95
C GLU A 238 -7.17 -18.30 23.84
N PRO A 239 -5.83 -18.16 23.81
CA PRO A 239 -5.01 -18.85 24.79
C PRO A 239 -5.28 -18.24 26.17
N LEU A 240 -5.80 -19.09 27.06
CA LEU A 240 -5.82 -18.87 28.49
C LEU A 240 -4.42 -18.44 28.98
N HIS A 241 -4.41 -17.34 29.75
CA HIS A 241 -3.37 -16.93 30.71
C HIS A 241 -1.99 -16.53 30.15
N GLY A 242 -1.79 -15.22 30.02
CA GLY A 242 -0.49 -14.61 30.33
C GLY A 242 -0.48 -14.15 31.80
N PRO A 243 0.56 -14.43 32.60
CA PRO A 243 0.64 -13.97 33.98
C PRO A 243 0.80 -12.44 34.01
N ARG A 244 0.04 -11.77 34.90
CA ARG A 244 0.29 -10.36 35.22
C ARG A 244 1.67 -10.24 35.87
N PRO A 245 2.52 -9.30 35.45
CA PRO A 245 3.69 -8.95 36.26
C PRO A 245 3.19 -8.22 37.52
N LEU A 246 3.65 -8.70 38.67
CA LEU A 246 3.65 -7.93 39.91
C LEU A 246 4.63 -6.76 39.72
N THR A 247 4.14 -5.55 39.86
CA THR A 247 4.99 -4.38 40.07
C THR A 247 4.81 -3.95 41.52
N ASP A 248 5.91 -4.05 42.26
CA ASP A 248 6.18 -3.26 43.47
C ASP A 248 6.29 -1.77 43.13
#